data_AF-A0A496WDB8-F1
#
_entry.id   AF-A0A496WDB8-F1
#
_cell.length_a   1.000
_cell.length_b   1.000
_cell.length_c   1.000
_cell.angle_alpha   90.00
_cell.angle_beta   90.00
_cell.angle_gamma   90.00
#
_symmetry.space_group_name_H-M   'P 1'
#
loop_
_entity.id
_entity.type
_entity.pdbx_description
1 polymer ?
#
loop_
_entity_poly.entity_id
_entity_poly.type
_entity_poly.pdbx_seq_one_letter_code
_entity_poly.pdbx_strand_id
1 'polypeptide(L)'
;PGGDSRIFLNNCIGCHAGMDGMAGAYAYYNYDNVAGQLEYTAGSVQGKHLINSDNFKPGNIMTDDSWINYWRNGQNGVLASRDGSRGWGHAGEVLDGKGNAVGNGAKSLGIELANSKAFAQCQVDKVFESVCFRDPNNLSADIAERNSIVDNFVAGGYRMKQVFGDVAAWCKGS
;
A
#
# COMPACT_ATOMS: atom_id res chain seq x y z
N PRO A 1 11.11 8.73 -15.52
CA PRO A 1 10.85 7.29 -15.79
C PRO A 1 10.44 7.08 -17.25
N GLY A 2 10.98 6.05 -17.95
CA GLY A 2 10.43 5.58 -19.23
C GLY A 2 10.98 6.18 -20.53
N GLY A 3 12.02 7.03 -20.51
CA GLY A 3 12.69 7.51 -21.74
C GLY A 3 11.90 8.48 -22.63
N ASP A 4 10.57 8.58 -22.47
CA ASP A 4 9.69 9.54 -23.15
C ASP A 4 8.86 10.31 -22.11
N SER A 5 9.10 11.62 -22.01
CA SER A 5 8.41 12.50 -21.07
C SER A 5 6.91 12.61 -21.33
N ARG A 6 6.44 12.42 -22.57
CA ARG A 6 5.01 12.46 -22.91
C ARG A 6 4.27 11.29 -22.31
N ILE A 7 4.87 10.10 -22.32
CA ILE A 7 4.27 8.92 -21.70
C ILE A 7 4.20 9.12 -20.19
N PHE A 8 5.28 9.63 -19.59
CA PHE A 8 5.28 9.92 -18.15
C PHE A 8 4.16 10.88 -17.76
N LEU A 9 4.03 12.01 -18.47
CA LEU A 9 3.06 13.05 -18.16
C LEU A 9 1.60 12.62 -18.38
N ASN A 10 1.33 11.73 -19.32
CA ASN A 10 -0.05 11.35 -19.67
C ASN A 10 -0.52 10.04 -19.02
N ASN A 11 0.39 9.12 -18.69
CA ASN A 11 0.02 7.77 -18.25
C ASN A 11 0.60 7.38 -16.89
N CYS A 12 1.74 7.93 -16.48
CA CYS A 12 2.48 7.45 -15.30
C CYS A 12 2.36 8.41 -14.10
N ILE A 13 2.29 9.72 -14.35
CA ILE A 13 2.41 10.75 -13.32
C ILE A 13 1.39 10.61 -12.19
N GLY A 14 0.17 10.15 -12.47
CA GLY A 14 -0.86 9.96 -11.44
C GLY A 14 -0.47 8.95 -10.36
N CYS A 15 0.02 7.78 -10.77
CA CYS A 15 0.48 6.76 -9.83
C CYS A 15 1.80 7.16 -9.17
N HIS A 16 2.76 7.66 -9.97
CA HIS A 16 4.07 8.06 -9.49
C HIS A 16 4.01 9.17 -8.45
N ALA A 17 3.17 10.19 -8.65
CA ALA A 17 3.04 11.30 -7.70
C ALA A 17 2.68 10.82 -6.28
N GLY A 18 1.91 9.73 -6.16
CA GLY A 18 1.65 9.12 -4.86
C GLY A 18 2.76 8.20 -4.35
N MET A 19 3.44 7.46 -5.24
CA MET A 19 4.55 6.58 -4.85
C MET A 19 5.80 7.36 -4.43
N ASP A 20 6.08 8.47 -5.09
CA ASP A 20 7.28 9.29 -4.85
C ASP A 20 7.30 9.86 -3.43
N GLY A 21 6.12 10.20 -2.88
CA GLY A 21 5.96 10.60 -1.48
C GLY A 21 6.27 9.49 -0.48
N MET A 22 6.11 8.23 -0.87
CA MET A 22 6.39 7.06 -0.03
C MET A 22 7.83 6.56 -0.14
N ALA A 23 8.57 6.99 -1.16
CA ALA A 23 9.91 6.48 -1.45
C ALA A 23 10.92 6.73 -0.31
N GLY A 24 10.74 7.81 0.46
CA GLY A 24 11.61 8.14 1.58
C GLY A 24 11.64 7.07 2.68
N ALA A 25 10.59 6.26 2.84
CA ALA A 25 10.59 5.14 3.78
C ALA A 25 11.75 4.15 3.56
N TYR A 26 12.30 4.11 2.32
CA TYR A 26 13.41 3.24 1.93
C TYR A 26 14.75 3.98 1.77
N ALA A 27 14.86 5.25 2.21
CA ALA A 27 16.03 6.10 2.02
C ALA A 27 17.34 5.48 2.53
N TYR A 28 17.26 4.68 3.60
CA TYR A 28 18.40 4.05 4.26
C TYR A 28 18.69 2.63 3.77
N TYR A 29 17.93 2.14 2.78
CA TYR A 29 18.05 0.77 2.28
C TYR A 29 18.65 0.75 0.88
N ASN A 30 19.61 -0.14 0.65
CA ASN A 30 20.13 -0.44 -0.67
C ASN A 30 20.28 -1.96 -0.86
N TYR A 31 20.41 -2.41 -2.10
CA TYR A 31 20.74 -3.79 -2.38
C TYR A 31 22.11 -3.84 -3.06
N ASP A 32 23.07 -4.45 -2.37
CA ASP A 32 24.39 -4.70 -2.92
C ASP A 32 24.30 -5.92 -3.85
N ASN A 33 24.31 -5.67 -5.15
CA ASN A 33 24.24 -6.73 -6.17
C ASN A 33 25.50 -7.61 -6.21
N VAL A 34 26.64 -7.11 -5.72
CA VAL A 34 27.90 -7.87 -5.70
C VAL A 34 27.92 -8.80 -4.50
N ALA A 35 27.55 -8.30 -3.32
CA ALA A 35 27.45 -9.10 -2.11
C ALA A 35 26.15 -9.94 -2.03
N GLY A 36 25.14 -9.61 -2.85
CA GLY A 36 23.85 -10.30 -2.88
C GLY A 36 23.02 -10.10 -1.61
N GLN A 37 23.09 -8.92 -1.00
CA GLN A 37 22.45 -8.64 0.29
C GLN A 37 21.86 -7.24 0.40
N LEU A 38 20.90 -7.09 1.32
CA LEU A 38 20.35 -5.80 1.70
C LEU A 38 21.37 -5.05 2.58
N GLU A 39 21.67 -3.82 2.19
CA GLU A 39 22.44 -2.86 2.97
C GLU A 39 21.47 -1.91 3.68
N TYR A 40 21.73 -1.65 4.97
CA TYR A 40 20.96 -0.69 5.76
C TYR A 40 21.88 0.27 6.50
N THR A 41 21.69 1.57 6.25
CA THR A 41 22.52 2.66 6.82
C THR A 41 21.66 3.57 7.68
N ALA A 42 21.45 3.18 8.94
CA ALA A 42 20.64 3.94 9.88
C ALA A 42 21.08 5.41 9.94
N GLY A 43 20.15 6.33 9.66
CA GLY A 43 20.39 7.78 9.70
C GLY A 43 21.17 8.34 8.51
N SER A 44 21.54 7.53 7.52
CA SER A 44 22.29 7.97 6.33
C SER A 44 21.58 7.56 5.05
N VAL A 45 21.18 8.55 4.25
CA VAL A 45 20.54 8.33 2.94
C VAL A 45 21.51 7.63 1.98
N GLN A 46 21.00 6.61 1.31
CA GLN A 46 21.72 5.85 0.30
C GLN A 46 21.97 6.68 -0.96
N GLY A 47 23.20 6.59 -1.50
CA GLY A 47 23.65 7.45 -2.61
C GLY A 47 22.75 7.40 -3.85
N LYS A 48 22.05 6.27 -4.08
CA LYS A 48 21.08 6.11 -5.18
C LYS A 48 19.96 7.16 -5.20
N HIS A 49 19.62 7.75 -4.06
CA HIS A 49 18.58 8.78 -3.95
C HIS A 49 19.09 10.18 -4.30
N LEU A 50 20.41 10.36 -4.46
CA LEU A 50 21.06 11.65 -4.65
C LEU A 50 21.71 11.81 -6.05
N ILE A 51 21.66 10.78 -6.90
CA ILE A 51 22.36 10.74 -8.20
C ILE A 51 21.82 11.72 -9.26
N ASN A 52 20.63 12.28 -9.06
CA ASN A 52 19.92 13.08 -10.08
C ASN A 52 19.54 14.48 -9.57
N SER A 53 20.27 15.02 -8.59
CA SER A 53 19.96 16.32 -7.97
C SER A 53 19.87 17.48 -8.97
N ASP A 54 20.64 17.42 -10.06
CA ASP A 54 20.65 18.46 -11.10
C ASP A 54 19.63 18.24 -12.25
N ASN A 55 19.03 17.06 -12.37
CA ASN A 55 18.07 16.77 -13.45
C ASN A 55 16.74 17.51 -13.26
N PHE A 56 16.32 17.70 -12.01
CA PHE A 56 15.14 18.47 -11.66
C PHE A 56 15.42 19.24 -10.37
N LYS A 57 16.10 20.38 -10.50
CA LYS A 57 16.52 21.23 -9.37
C LYS A 57 15.40 21.62 -8.40
N PRO A 58 14.15 21.85 -8.84
CA PRO A 58 13.03 22.09 -7.93
C PRO A 58 12.45 20.83 -7.27
N GLY A 59 12.98 19.65 -7.62
CA GLY A 59 12.50 18.36 -7.14
C GLY A 59 12.80 18.12 -5.67
N ASN A 60 12.08 17.15 -5.10
CA ASN A 60 12.32 16.72 -3.73
C ASN A 60 13.73 16.12 -3.58
N ILE A 61 14.48 16.59 -2.58
CA ILE A 61 15.76 16.00 -2.18
C ILE A 61 15.49 15.13 -0.96
N MET A 62 15.78 13.84 -1.07
CA MET A 62 15.63 12.89 0.03
C MET A 62 16.75 13.12 1.05
N THR A 63 16.38 13.61 2.24
CA THR A 63 17.32 13.98 3.31
C THR A 63 17.23 13.07 4.52
N ASP A 64 16.10 12.40 4.70
CA ASP A 64 15.83 11.44 5.76
C ASP A 64 14.93 10.30 5.25
N ASP A 65 14.44 9.46 6.17
CA ASP A 65 13.54 8.36 5.88
C ASP A 65 12.04 8.70 6.00
N SER A 66 11.70 10.00 5.99
CA SER A 66 10.31 10.44 6.07
C SER A 66 9.52 10.05 4.82
N TRP A 67 8.23 9.79 5.00
CA TRP A 67 7.31 9.49 3.92
C TRP A 67 5.96 10.15 4.13
N ILE A 68 5.24 10.34 3.03
CA ILE A 68 3.86 10.82 2.98
C ILE A 68 3.04 9.97 2.01
N ASN A 69 1.90 9.48 2.46
CA ASN A 69 0.97 8.68 1.66
C ASN A 69 -0.11 9.57 1.04
N TYR A 70 0.17 10.08 -0.17
CA TYR A 70 -0.82 10.85 -0.94
C TYR A 70 -1.97 10.00 -1.47
N TRP A 71 -1.86 8.66 -1.52
CA TRP A 71 -2.94 7.79 -2.00
C TRP A 71 -4.15 7.77 -1.07
N ARG A 72 -4.02 8.26 0.17
CA ARG A 72 -5.18 8.51 1.03
C ARG A 72 -6.19 9.47 0.41
N ASN A 73 -5.73 10.37 -0.46
CA ASN A 73 -6.53 11.42 -1.05
C ASN A 73 -6.56 11.30 -2.59
N GLY A 74 -7.62 11.83 -3.21
CA GLY A 74 -7.77 11.81 -4.67
C GLY A 74 -8.10 10.43 -5.25
N GLN A 75 -7.68 10.19 -6.49
CA GLN A 75 -8.14 9.04 -7.28
C GLN A 75 -7.81 7.68 -6.65
N ASN A 76 -6.69 7.58 -5.92
CA ASN A 76 -6.26 6.35 -5.26
C ASN A 76 -6.88 6.17 -3.87
N GLY A 77 -7.70 7.12 -3.40
CA GLY A 77 -8.49 6.99 -2.17
C GLY A 77 -9.44 5.80 -2.20
N VAL A 78 -9.77 5.27 -3.38
CA VAL A 78 -10.53 4.01 -3.54
C VAL A 78 -9.83 2.79 -2.90
N LEU A 79 -8.52 2.85 -2.69
CA LEU A 79 -7.77 1.83 -1.95
C LEU A 79 -8.10 1.84 -0.45
N ALA A 80 -8.62 2.96 0.07
CA ALA A 80 -9.17 3.12 1.42
C ALA A 80 -10.51 2.41 1.55
N SER A 81 -11.43 2.66 0.63
CA SER A 81 -12.74 1.99 0.55
C SER A 81 -13.36 2.25 -0.81
N ARG A 82 -14.34 1.42 -1.20
CA ARG A 82 -15.09 1.56 -2.46
C ARG A 82 -15.84 2.91 -2.56
N ASP A 83 -16.08 3.60 -1.45
CA ASP A 83 -16.77 4.89 -1.37
C ASP A 83 -15.88 6.06 -0.88
N GLY A 84 -14.58 5.84 -0.68
CA GLY A 84 -13.64 6.84 -0.13
C GLY A 84 -13.85 7.18 1.35
N SER A 85 -14.87 6.63 2.01
CA SER A 85 -15.08 6.74 3.46
C SER A 85 -14.36 5.60 4.19
N ARG A 86 -13.28 5.95 4.90
CA ARG A 86 -12.54 5.13 5.89
C ARG A 86 -12.22 3.68 5.48
N GLY A 87 -10.96 3.48 5.10
CA GLY A 87 -10.29 2.20 5.34
C GLY A 87 -8.77 2.29 5.17
N TRP A 88 -8.24 3.48 5.46
CA TRP A 88 -6.90 3.64 6.00
C TRP A 88 -7.07 4.06 7.46
N GLY A 89 -6.29 3.49 8.36
CA GLY A 89 -6.38 3.82 9.78
C GLY A 89 -5.77 2.77 10.68
N HIS A 90 -4.79 3.18 11.47
CA HIS A 90 -4.23 2.33 12.52
C HIS A 90 -3.95 3.16 13.77
N ALA A 91 -3.86 2.49 14.93
CA ALA A 91 -3.48 3.17 16.16
C ALA A 91 -2.10 3.84 15.99
N GLY A 92 -2.01 5.12 16.36
CA GLY A 92 -0.77 5.90 16.25
C GLY A 92 -0.49 6.47 14.85
N GLU A 93 -1.46 6.48 13.93
CA GLU A 93 -1.32 7.23 12.68
C GLU A 93 -1.10 8.73 12.93
N VAL A 94 -0.28 9.36 12.08
CA VAL A 94 -0.07 10.80 12.08
C VAL A 94 -0.53 11.33 10.74
N LEU A 95 -1.47 12.29 10.76
CA LEU A 95 -2.01 12.92 9.56
C LEU A 95 -1.53 14.37 9.46
N ASP A 96 -1.21 14.81 8.25
CA ASP A 96 -0.97 16.22 7.97
C ASP A 96 -2.29 17.02 7.95
N GLY A 97 -2.20 18.35 7.78
CA GLY A 97 -3.38 19.22 7.69
C GLY A 97 -4.28 18.98 6.47
N LYS A 98 -3.88 18.09 5.55
CA LYS A 98 -4.63 17.67 4.36
C LYS A 98 -5.13 16.22 4.47
N GLY A 99 -4.92 15.55 5.60
CA GLY A 99 -5.34 14.17 5.84
C GLY A 99 -4.45 13.10 5.18
N ASN A 100 -3.25 13.44 4.73
CA ASN A 100 -2.27 12.45 4.28
C ASN A 100 -1.58 11.83 5.49
N ALA A 101 -1.37 10.51 5.48
CA ALA A 101 -0.55 9.86 6.49
C ALA A 101 0.92 10.17 6.28
N VAL A 102 1.64 10.41 7.36
CA VAL A 102 3.08 10.66 7.37
C VAL A 102 3.78 9.74 8.38
N GLY A 103 5.05 9.46 8.16
CA GLY A 103 5.85 8.68 9.09
C GLY A 103 7.32 8.58 8.67
N ASN A 104 8.05 7.69 9.36
CA ASN A 104 9.49 7.47 9.13
C ASN A 104 9.80 5.98 8.97
N GLY A 105 10.53 5.65 7.92
CA GLY A 105 11.08 4.33 7.66
C GLY A 105 10.08 3.28 7.17
N ALA A 106 10.64 2.23 6.55
CA ALA A 106 9.89 1.17 5.88
C ALA A 106 8.87 0.45 6.78
N LYS A 107 9.16 0.32 8.08
CA LYS A 107 8.23 -0.32 9.04
C LYS A 107 6.93 0.46 9.18
N SER A 108 6.99 1.77 9.39
CA SER A 108 5.77 2.58 9.58
C SER A 108 4.96 2.69 8.28
N LEU A 109 5.64 2.81 7.13
CA LEU A 109 4.98 2.73 5.83
C LEU A 109 4.28 1.38 5.63
N GLY A 110 4.94 0.28 6.02
CA GLY A 110 4.34 -1.06 5.96
C GLY A 110 3.09 -1.19 6.82
N ILE A 111 3.07 -0.57 8.00
CA ILE A 111 1.87 -0.52 8.85
C ILE A 111 0.75 0.25 8.14
N GLU A 112 1.04 1.40 7.55
CA GLU A 112 0.06 2.17 6.78
C GLU A 112 -0.53 1.34 5.62
N LEU A 113 0.31 0.75 4.76
CA LEU A 113 -0.12 -0.07 3.62
C LEU A 113 -0.92 -1.30 4.02
N ALA A 114 -0.51 -1.99 5.08
CA ALA A 114 -1.19 -3.18 5.59
C ALA A 114 -2.57 -2.88 6.20
N ASN A 115 -2.82 -1.63 6.62
CA ASN A 115 -4.11 -1.20 7.14
C ASN A 115 -5.04 -0.63 6.06
N SER A 116 -4.68 -0.75 4.77
CA SER A 116 -5.60 -0.46 3.68
C SER A 116 -6.70 -1.53 3.55
N LYS A 117 -7.93 -1.13 3.20
CA LYS A 117 -8.99 -2.08 2.84
C LYS A 117 -8.62 -2.90 1.61
N ALA A 118 -7.86 -2.33 0.67
CA ALA A 118 -7.32 -3.08 -0.47
C ALA A 118 -6.43 -4.25 -0.04
N PHE A 119 -5.55 -4.07 0.95
CA PHE A 119 -4.77 -5.18 1.50
C PHE A 119 -5.68 -6.26 2.09
N ALA A 120 -6.64 -5.87 2.92
CA ALA A 120 -7.62 -6.78 3.51
C ALA A 120 -8.38 -7.57 2.43
N GLN A 121 -8.84 -6.88 1.39
CA GLN A 121 -9.51 -7.45 0.23
C GLN A 121 -8.66 -8.52 -0.45
N CYS A 122 -7.41 -8.20 -0.78
CA CYS A 122 -6.51 -9.15 -1.42
C CYS A 122 -6.26 -10.40 -0.57
N GLN A 123 -6.20 -10.28 0.76
CA GLN A 123 -6.05 -11.46 1.62
C GLN A 123 -7.32 -12.32 1.62
N VAL A 124 -8.50 -11.70 1.68
CA VAL A 124 -9.78 -12.41 1.62
C VAL A 124 -9.96 -13.11 0.27
N ASP A 125 -9.65 -12.44 -0.85
CA ASP A 125 -9.79 -13.02 -2.19
C ASP A 125 -8.91 -14.27 -2.35
N LYS A 126 -7.65 -14.24 -1.87
CA LYS A 126 -6.76 -15.40 -1.88
C LYS A 126 -7.32 -16.58 -1.09
N VAL A 127 -7.89 -16.32 0.09
CA VAL A 127 -8.52 -17.37 0.90
C VAL A 127 -9.77 -17.90 0.19
N PHE A 128 -10.56 -17.02 -0.39
CA PHE A 128 -11.75 -17.38 -1.17
C PHE A 128 -11.42 -18.32 -2.32
N GLU A 129 -10.44 -17.97 -3.15
CA GLU A 129 -9.97 -18.82 -4.25
C GLU A 129 -9.44 -20.17 -3.75
N SER A 130 -8.71 -20.16 -2.62
CA SER A 130 -8.10 -21.38 -2.07
C SER A 130 -9.12 -22.34 -1.43
N VAL A 131 -10.22 -21.82 -0.87
CA VAL A 131 -11.20 -22.60 -0.10
C VAL A 131 -12.44 -22.92 -0.93
N CYS A 132 -12.88 -21.98 -1.76
CA CYS A 132 -14.09 -22.08 -2.58
C CYS A 132 -13.81 -22.52 -4.01
N PHE A 133 -12.53 -22.56 -4.41
CA PHE A 133 -12.05 -22.93 -5.74
C PHE A 133 -12.67 -22.09 -6.88
N ARG A 134 -12.98 -20.81 -6.60
CA ARG A 134 -13.52 -19.86 -7.57
C ARG A 134 -13.17 -18.42 -7.20
N ASP A 135 -13.15 -17.54 -8.19
CA ASP A 135 -12.98 -16.10 -8.00
C ASP A 135 -14.25 -15.52 -7.34
N PRO A 136 -14.14 -14.76 -6.22
CA PRO A 136 -15.27 -14.14 -5.55
C PRO A 136 -16.02 -13.10 -6.40
N ASN A 137 -15.45 -12.65 -7.52
CA ASN A 137 -16.10 -11.73 -8.46
C ASN A 137 -17.03 -12.42 -9.47
N ASN A 138 -17.07 -13.76 -9.50
CA ASN A 138 -17.88 -14.51 -10.46
C ASN A 138 -19.40 -14.39 -10.19
N LEU A 139 -19.80 -14.28 -8.92
CA LEU A 139 -21.20 -14.25 -8.51
C LEU A 139 -21.48 -13.04 -7.62
N SER A 140 -22.61 -12.37 -7.84
CA SER A 140 -23.03 -11.22 -7.01
C SER A 140 -23.14 -11.55 -5.51
N ALA A 141 -23.53 -12.79 -5.18
CA ALA A 141 -23.60 -13.27 -3.81
C ALA A 141 -22.19 -13.42 -3.18
N ASP A 142 -21.22 -13.96 -3.94
CA ASP A 142 -19.84 -14.08 -3.48
C ASP A 142 -19.21 -12.70 -3.28
N ILE A 143 -19.49 -11.72 -4.15
CA ILE A 143 -19.03 -10.34 -3.98
C ILE A 143 -19.56 -9.74 -2.66
N ALA A 144 -20.84 -9.95 -2.37
CA ALA A 144 -21.46 -9.45 -1.16
C ALA A 144 -20.85 -10.10 0.09
N GLU A 145 -20.68 -11.42 0.09
CA GLU A 145 -20.09 -12.15 1.21
C GLU A 145 -18.62 -11.77 1.41
N ARG A 146 -17.83 -11.73 0.32
CA ARG A 146 -16.43 -11.28 0.36
C ARG A 146 -16.32 -9.91 1.05
N ASN A 147 -17.26 -8.98 0.81
CA ASN A 147 -17.18 -7.64 1.38
C ASN A 147 -17.44 -7.68 2.89
N SER A 148 -18.42 -8.51 3.30
CA SER A 148 -18.70 -8.81 4.71
C SER A 148 -17.48 -9.41 5.41
N ILE A 149 -16.81 -10.38 4.79
CA ILE A 149 -15.61 -11.02 5.34
C ILE A 149 -14.45 -10.04 5.45
N VAL A 150 -14.27 -9.14 4.49
CA VAL A 150 -13.27 -8.05 4.57
C VAL A 150 -13.54 -7.13 5.76
N ASP A 151 -14.80 -6.71 5.95
CA ASP A 151 -15.17 -5.85 7.08
C ASP A 151 -14.95 -6.56 8.43
N ASN A 152 -15.30 -7.85 8.50
CA ASN A 152 -15.03 -8.71 9.67
C ASN A 152 -13.53 -8.92 9.92
N PHE A 153 -12.72 -9.03 8.87
CA PHE A 153 -11.27 -9.17 8.97
C PHE A 153 -10.64 -7.92 9.58
N VAL A 154 -11.04 -6.73 9.11
CA VAL A 154 -10.58 -5.44 9.65
C VAL A 154 -11.05 -5.26 11.10
N ALA A 155 -12.35 -5.42 11.36
CA ALA A 155 -12.93 -5.25 12.71
C ALA A 155 -12.39 -6.29 13.72
N GLY A 156 -12.07 -7.50 13.24
CA GLY A 156 -11.51 -8.59 14.02
C GLY A 156 -10.01 -8.49 14.29
N GLY A 157 -9.35 -7.38 13.93
CA GLY A 157 -7.93 -7.15 14.18
C GLY A 157 -7.01 -7.95 13.26
N TYR A 158 -7.40 -8.10 11.99
CA TYR A 158 -6.59 -8.74 10.93
C TYR A 158 -6.18 -10.19 11.24
N ARG A 159 -7.08 -10.98 11.85
CA ARG A 159 -6.83 -12.40 12.18
C ARG A 159 -7.16 -13.32 11.00
N MET A 160 -6.16 -13.78 10.26
CA MET A 160 -6.37 -14.68 9.10
C MET A 160 -7.14 -15.96 9.44
N LYS A 161 -6.97 -16.51 10.65
CA LYS A 161 -7.74 -17.69 11.08
C LYS A 161 -9.25 -17.48 11.02
N GLN A 162 -9.72 -16.26 11.31
CA GLN A 162 -11.12 -15.89 11.19
C GLN A 162 -11.56 -15.90 9.72
N VAL A 163 -10.78 -15.30 8.82
CA VAL A 163 -11.05 -15.28 7.37
C VAL A 163 -11.22 -16.69 6.81
N PHE A 164 -10.31 -17.61 7.13
CA PHE A 164 -10.45 -19.02 6.71
C PHE A 164 -11.73 -19.68 7.24
N GLY A 165 -12.12 -19.37 8.48
CA GLY A 165 -13.36 -19.88 9.06
C GLY A 165 -14.61 -19.33 8.38
N ASP A 166 -14.65 -18.03 8.16
CA ASP A 166 -15.79 -17.34 7.53
C ASP A 166 -15.98 -17.80 6.08
N VAL A 167 -14.89 -17.87 5.30
CA VAL A 167 -14.92 -18.36 3.92
C VAL A 167 -15.33 -19.83 3.85
N ALA A 168 -14.79 -20.70 4.70
CA ALA A 168 -15.19 -22.11 4.74
C ALA A 168 -16.66 -22.28 5.13
N ALA A 169 -17.19 -21.41 5.99
CA ALA A 169 -18.60 -21.42 6.37
C ALA A 169 -19.52 -21.01 5.22
N TRP A 170 -19.10 -20.09 4.35
CA TRP A 170 -19.82 -19.71 3.13
C TRP A 170 -19.78 -20.82 2.06
N CYS A 171 -18.60 -21.41 1.84
CA CYS A 171 -18.38 -22.31 0.71
C CYS A 171 -18.77 -23.78 0.94
N LYS A 172 -19.12 -24.15 2.19
CA LYS A 172 -19.67 -25.48 2.51
C LYS A 172 -21.16 -25.67 2.14
N GLY A 173 -21.85 -24.61 1.70
CA GLY A 173 -23.31 -24.63 1.53
C GLY A 173 -23.87 -23.62 0.53
N SER A 174 -23.06 -23.24 -0.46
CA SER A 174 -23.49 -22.58 -1.70
C SER A 174 -23.25 -23.49 -2.89
#